data_AF-A0A2U3ERF0-F1
#
_entry.id   AF-A0A2U3ERF0-F1
#
_cell.length_a   1.000
_cell.length_b   1.000
_cell.length_c   1.000
_cell.angle_alpha   90.00
_cell.angle_beta   90.00
_cell.angle_gamma   90.00
#
_symmetry.space_group_name_H-M   'P 1'
#
loop_
_entity.id
_entity.type
_entity.pdbx_description
1 polymer ?
#
loop_
_entity_poly.entity_id
_entity_poly.type
_entity_poly.pdbx_seq_one_letter_code
_entity_poly.pdbx_strand_id
1 'polypeptide(L)' 'LSGCGDKNDREFIQGCKSGGGTTAVCGCIWDDLKTKYTHGELEKMNQQYGYVPPHFMDNMLSAAQQCRK' A
#
# COMPACT_ATOMS: atom_id res chain seq x y z
N LEU A 1 0.04 10.62 -17.26
CA LEU A 1 -1.42 10.36 -17.14
C LEU A 1 -1.63 8.93 -16.63
N SER A 2 -1.24 8.64 -15.39
CA SER A 2 -1.53 7.37 -14.71
C SER A 2 -2.91 7.49 -14.06
N GLY A 3 -3.94 7.60 -14.90
CA GLY A 3 -5.29 8.02 -14.53
C GLY A 3 -6.23 6.92 -14.04
N CYS A 4 -5.78 5.67 -13.95
CA CYS A 4 -6.52 4.58 -13.30
C CYS A 4 -5.50 3.77 -12.51
N GLY A 5 -5.39 4.04 -11.20
CA GLY A 5 -4.55 3.23 -10.33
C GLY A 5 -4.93 1.76 -10.45
N ASP A 6 -3.93 0.88 -10.45
CA ASP A 6 -4.13 -0.55 -10.55
C ASP A 6 -5.12 -1.03 -9.47
N LYS A 7 -5.80 -2.16 -9.71
CA LYS A 7 -6.78 -2.71 -8.77
C LYS A 7 -6.21 -2.77 -7.34
N ASN A 8 -4.92 -3.06 -7.20
CA ASN A 8 -4.22 -3.08 -5.93
C ASN A 8 -4.13 -1.72 -5.25
N ASP A 9 -3.83 -0.65 -6.01
CA ASP A 9 -3.82 0.72 -5.49
C ASP A 9 -5.17 1.05 -4.87
N ARG A 10 -6.26 0.72 -5.58
CA ARG A 10 -7.61 1.00 -5.11
C ARG A 10 -7.97 0.20 -3.86
N GLU A 11 -7.71 -1.11 -3.85
CA GLU A 11 -7.99 -1.99 -2.72
C GLU A 11 -7.17 -1.60 -1.48
N PHE A 12 -5.89 -1.30 -1.67
CA PHE A 12 -5.02 -0.82 -0.60
C PHE A 12 -5.49 0.52 -0.04
N ILE A 13 -5.75 1.51 -0.90
CA ILE A 13 -6.21 2.84 -0.46
C ILE A 13 -7.56 2.73 0.27
N GLN A 14 -8.47 1.88 -0.21
CA GLN A 14 -9.74 1.63 0.49
C GLN A 14 -9.53 0.99 1.86
N GLY A 15 -8.69 -0.05 1.97
CA GLY A 15 -8.37 -0.69 3.24
C GLY A 15 -7.73 0.27 4.24
N CYS A 16 -6.77 1.07 3.78
CA CYS A 16 -6.11 2.09 4.59
C CYS A 16 -7.08 3.17 5.11
N LYS A 17 -8.03 3.61 4.26
CA LYS A 17 -9.07 4.56 4.67
C LYS A 17 -10.02 3.98 5.71
N SER A 18 -10.45 2.73 5.52
CA SER A 18 -11.27 2.01 6.50
C SER A 18 -10.53 1.85 7.85
N GLY A 19 -9.20 1.80 7.83
CA GLY A 19 -8.33 1.84 9.01
C GLY A 19 -8.10 3.23 9.62
N GLY A 20 -8.76 4.28 9.11
CA GLY A 20 -8.68 5.64 9.65
C GLY A 20 -7.66 6.56 8.97
N GLY A 21 -7.02 6.15 7.88
CA GLY A 21 -6.14 7.01 7.10
C GLY A 21 -6.90 8.00 6.20
N THR A 22 -6.32 9.17 5.93
CA THR A 22 -6.86 10.10 4.91
C THR A 22 -6.42 9.65 3.51
N THR A 23 -7.08 10.13 2.45
CA THR A 23 -6.66 9.85 1.06
C THR A 23 -5.19 10.19 0.81
N ALA A 24 -4.73 11.34 1.33
CA ALA A 24 -3.35 11.79 1.16
C ALA A 24 -2.36 10.87 1.87
N VAL A 25 -2.64 10.51 3.13
CA VAL A 25 -1.78 9.60 3.91
C VAL A 25 -1.74 8.21 3.26
N CYS A 26 -2.88 7.66 2.87
CA CYS A 26 -2.94 6.34 2.24
C CYS A 26 -2.25 6.29 0.88
N GLY A 27 -2.35 7.36 0.08
CA GLY A 27 -1.61 7.49 -1.18
C GLY A 27 -0.10 7.52 -0.94
N CYS A 28 0.35 8.35 0.01
CA CYS A 28 1.78 8.42 0.38
C CYS A 28 2.33 7.07 0.85
N ILE A 29 1.59 6.35 1.70
CA ILE A 29 2.01 5.01 2.18
C ILE A 29 2.17 4.05 1.00
N TRP A 30 1.19 4.04 0.09
CA TRP A 30 1.23 3.18 -1.08
C TRP A 30 2.40 3.49 -2.01
N ASP A 31 2.67 4.78 -2.23
CA ASP A 31 3.81 5.23 -3.02
C ASP A 31 5.14 4.81 -2.38
N ASP A 32 5.30 4.91 -1.06
CA ASP A 32 6.49 4.40 -0.35
C ASP A 32 6.65 2.89 -0.50
N LEU A 33 5.56 2.11 -0.34
CA LEU A 33 5.60 0.65 -0.51
C LEU A 33 6.01 0.24 -1.92
N LYS A 34 5.57 0.96 -2.96
CA LYS A 34 5.99 0.73 -4.35
C LYS A 34 7.48 0.98 -4.61
N THR A 35 8.18 1.71 -3.72
CA THR A 35 9.64 1.85 -3.81
C THR A 35 10.39 0.63 -3.23
N LYS A 36 9.72 -0.16 -2.38
CA LYS A 36 10.32 -1.29 -1.64
C LYS A 36 9.97 -2.64 -2.24
N TYR A 37 8.82 -2.74 -2.90
CA TYR A 37 8.31 -3.97 -3.47
C TYR A 37 8.09 -3.81 -4.97
N THR A 38 8.38 -4.88 -5.70
CA THR A 38 8.00 -4.96 -7.11
C THR A 38 6.49 -5.00 -7.25
N HIS A 39 5.98 -4.56 -8.40
CA HIS A 39 4.54 -4.60 -8.70
C HIS A 39 3.96 -6.01 -8.50
N GLY A 40 4.70 -7.04 -8.96
CA GLY A 40 4.27 -8.44 -8.82
C GLY A 40 4.24 -8.96 -7.38
N GLU A 41 5.04 -8.41 -6.47
CA GLU A 41 4.96 -8.75 -5.04
C GLU A 41 3.71 -8.16 -4.39
N LEU A 42 3.37 -6.92 -4.73
CA LEU A 42 2.15 -6.27 -4.25
C LEU A 42 0.88 -6.90 -4.86
N GLU A 43 0.92 -7.32 -6.13
CA GLU A 43 -0.17 -8.06 -6.79
C GLU A 43 -0.48 -9.39 -6.09
N LYS A 44 0.55 -10.14 -5.68
CA LYS A 44 0.37 -11.41 -4.99
C LYS A 44 -0.41 -11.28 -3.70
N MET A 45 -0.38 -10.12 -3.03
CA MET A 45 -1.18 -9.91 -1.82
C MET A 45 -2.69 -10.01 -2.07
N ASN A 46 -3.14 -9.60 -3.26
CA ASN A 46 -4.55 -9.63 -3.64
C ASN A 46 -4.93 -10.93 -4.38
N GLN A 47 -3.96 -11.63 -4.97
CA GLN A 47 -4.17 -12.87 -5.72
C GLN A 47 -4.03 -14.12 -4.85
N GLN A 48 -3.14 -14.11 -3.87
CA GLN A 48 -2.82 -15.25 -3.03
C GLN A 48 -3.23 -14.96 -1.58
N TYR A 49 -4.32 -15.58 -1.15
CA TYR A 49 -4.81 -15.44 0.22
C TYR A 49 -3.71 -15.79 1.24
N GLY A 50 -3.45 -14.86 2.17
CA GLY A 50 -2.44 -15.02 3.23
C GLY A 50 -1.00 -14.75 2.79
N TYR A 51 -0.74 -14.41 1.52
CA TYR A 51 0.57 -13.94 1.11
C TYR A 51 0.80 -12.52 1.60
N VAL A 52 1.93 -12.33 2.29
CA VAL A 52 2.42 -11.03 2.74
C VAL A 52 3.91 -10.98 2.39
N PRO A 53 4.39 -9.96 1.66
CA PRO A 53 5.80 -9.82 1.35
C PRO A 53 6.66 -9.76 2.62
N PRO A 54 7.95 -10.15 2.55
CA PRO A 54 8.87 -10.01 3.68
C PRO A 54 8.88 -8.57 4.20
N HIS A 55 8.87 -8.42 5.54
CA HIS A 55 8.89 -7.13 6.23
C HIS A 55 7.74 -6.17 5.90
N PHE A 56 6.64 -6.65 5.30
CA PHE A 56 5.54 -5.78 4.87
C PHE A 56 4.94 -4.96 6.01
N MET A 57 4.71 -5.57 7.16
CA MET A 57 4.14 -4.87 8.32
C MET A 57 5.08 -3.78 8.85
N ASP A 58 6.39 -4.06 8.93
CA ASP A 58 7.39 -3.09 9.38
C ASP A 58 7.49 -1.91 8.40
N ASN A 59 7.51 -2.22 7.10
CA ASN A 59 7.56 -1.23 6.04
C ASN A 59 6.29 -0.38 5.99
N MET A 60 5.12 -0.99 6.19
CA MET A 60 3.84 -0.28 6.27
C MET A 60 3.79 0.65 7.49
N LEU A 61 4.27 0.20 8.66
CA LEU A 61 4.34 1.03 9.85
C LEU A 61 5.32 2.19 9.67
N SER A 62 6.49 1.94 9.09
CA SER A 62 7.49 2.97 8.78
C SER A 62 6.92 4.00 7.80
N ALA A 63 6.28 3.56 6.72
CA ALA A 63 5.63 4.43 5.75
C ALA A 63 4.53 5.27 6.41
N ALA A 64 3.69 4.66 7.26
CA ALA A 64 2.63 5.38 7.97
C ALA A 64 3.19 6.45 8.91
N GLN A 65 4.31 6.20 9.58
CA GLN A 65 4.99 7.21 10.40
C GLN A 65 5.55 8.35 9.56
N GLN A 66 6.15 8.04 8.40
CA GLN A 66 6.72 9.05 7.49
C GLN A 66 5.65 9.92 6.85
N CYS A 67 4.53 9.32 6.41
CA CYS A 67 3.44 9.99 5.72
C CYS A 67 2.48 10.77 6.62
N ARG A 68 2.59 10.61 7.95
CA ARG A 68 1.82 11.38 8.95
C ARG A 68 2.56 12.61 9.48
N LYS A 69 3.86 12.74 9.20
CA LYS A 69 4.63 13.95 9.50
C LYS A 69 4.14 15.10 8.63
#